data_AF-A0A0U1DXP5-F1
#
_entry.id   AF-A0A0U1DXP5-F1
#
_cell.length_a   1.000
_cell.length_b   1.000
_cell.length_c   1.000
_cell.angle_alpha   90.00
_cell.angle_beta   90.00
_cell.angle_gamma   90.00
#
_symmetry.space_group_name_H-M   'P 1'
#
loop_
_entity.id
_entity.type
_entity.pdbx_description
1 polymer ?
#
loop_
_entity_poly.entity_id
_entity_poly.type
_entity_poly.pdbx_seq_one_letter_code
_entity_poly.pdbx_strand_id
1 'polypeptide(L)'
;MIGAVLQTRCGLPIGNNDIYLSTVGGMRLTDPSSDLAVAVAVASAYLDIALPMNAVVIGEVGLVGDLRRVTGMDRRLAEAARLGFNIAVVPPGSPACPRGCAPSPSITSGRHYGHSKTSRLPAINPITDNSGRPEENRWP
;
A
#
# COMPACT_ATOMS: atom_id res chain seq x y z
N MET A 1 -8.89 14.04 7.12
CA MET A 1 -8.28 14.33 5.80
C MET A 1 -8.30 13.11 4.88
N ILE A 2 -7.63 12.00 5.23
CA ILE A 2 -7.47 10.83 4.34
C ILE A 2 -8.77 10.28 3.78
N GLY A 3 -9.82 10.14 4.61
CA GLY A 3 -11.14 9.69 4.13
C GLY A 3 -11.72 10.58 3.01
N ALA A 4 -11.55 11.90 3.11
CA ALA A 4 -11.99 12.82 2.05
C ALA A 4 -11.20 12.65 0.75
N VAL A 5 -9.89 12.36 0.85
CA VAL A 5 -9.04 12.08 -0.32
C VAL A 5 -9.46 10.77 -0.97
N LEU A 6 -9.64 9.69 -0.20
CA LEU A 6 -10.12 8.41 -0.71
C LEU A 6 -11.48 8.53 -1.41
N GLN A 7 -12.40 9.30 -0.83
CA GLN A 7 -13.71 9.52 -1.45
C GLN A 7 -13.62 10.36 -2.73
N THR A 8 -12.93 11.49 -2.69
CA THR A 8 -12.93 12.47 -3.78
C THR A 8 -12.00 12.09 -4.92
N ARG A 9 -10.87 11.46 -4.61
CA ARG A 9 -9.79 11.15 -5.58
C ARG A 9 -9.75 9.69 -5.97
N CYS A 10 -10.09 8.78 -5.05
CA CYS A 10 -10.07 7.34 -5.32
C CYS A 10 -11.46 6.76 -5.62
N GLY A 11 -12.54 7.55 -5.47
CA GLY A 11 -13.90 7.14 -5.78
C GLY A 11 -14.47 6.10 -4.82
N LEU A 12 -13.93 5.97 -3.61
CA LEU A 12 -14.44 5.07 -2.58
C LEU A 12 -15.58 5.79 -1.81
N PRO A 13 -16.85 5.38 -1.93
CA PRO A 13 -17.96 6.05 -1.26
C PRO A 13 -18.02 5.66 0.23
N ILE A 14 -17.04 6.12 1.01
CA ILE A 14 -16.89 5.83 2.44
C ILE A 14 -17.58 6.85 3.36
N GLY A 15 -18.21 7.89 2.81
CA GLY A 15 -18.83 8.97 3.59
C GLY A 15 -20.01 8.53 4.47
N ASN A 16 -20.62 7.39 4.16
CA ASN A 16 -21.71 6.80 4.95
C ASN A 16 -21.23 5.65 5.86
N ASN A 17 -19.92 5.39 5.89
CA ASN A 17 -19.34 4.31 6.68
C ASN A 17 -18.73 4.87 7.97
N ASP A 18 -18.91 4.14 9.06
CA ASP A 18 -18.14 4.38 10.27
C ASP A 18 -16.72 3.84 10.10
N ILE A 19 -15.73 4.73 10.25
CA ILE A 19 -14.32 4.38 10.08
C ILE A 19 -13.66 4.30 11.45
N TYR A 20 -13.30 3.08 11.84
CA TYR A 20 -12.48 2.83 13.03
C TYR A 20 -11.05 2.55 12.60
N LEU A 21 -10.10 3.24 13.22
CA LEU A 21 -8.68 3.05 12.95
C LEU A 21 -7.91 3.06 14.26
N SER A 22 -7.03 2.06 14.42
CA SER A 22 -6.20 1.90 15.61
C SER A 22 -4.76 1.62 15.21
N THR A 23 -3.85 1.94 16.10
CA THR A 23 -2.44 1.57 16.00
C THR A 23 -2.14 0.44 16.96
N VAL A 24 -1.24 -0.45 16.55
CA VAL A 24 -0.77 -1.52 17.44
C VAL A 24 0.14 -0.90 18.51
N GLY A 25 0.02 -1.37 19.75
CA GLY A 25 0.91 -0.98 20.85
C GLY A 25 0.72 0.46 21.35
N GLY A 26 -0.37 1.13 21.00
CA GLY A 26 -0.65 2.51 21.45
C GLY A 26 0.26 3.57 20.80
N MET A 27 0.91 3.23 19.68
CA MET A 27 1.78 4.13 18.95
C MET A 27 1.02 5.35 18.43
N ARG A 28 1.61 6.54 18.55
CA ARG A 28 1.04 7.76 17.98
C ARG A 28 1.60 8.03 16.59
N LEU A 29 0.72 8.16 15.60
CA LEU A 29 1.10 8.54 14.24
C LEU A 29 1.19 10.06 14.14
N THR A 30 2.41 10.59 14.18
CA THR A 30 2.69 12.03 14.01
C THR A 30 3.47 12.33 12.73
N ASP A 31 3.99 11.29 12.08
CA ASP A 31 4.86 11.41 10.92
C ASP A 31 4.05 11.34 9.62
N PRO A 32 4.26 12.26 8.65
CA PRO A 32 3.53 12.27 7.39
C PRO A 32 3.63 10.96 6.59
N SER A 33 4.65 10.14 6.83
CA SER A 33 4.82 8.85 6.13
C SER A 33 3.73 7.83 6.42
N SER A 34 2.96 8.05 7.48
CA SER A 34 1.85 7.18 7.87
C SER A 34 0.57 7.43 7.09
N ASP A 35 0.46 8.54 6.36
CA ASP A 35 -0.74 8.89 5.59
C ASP A 35 -1.10 7.81 4.55
N LEU A 36 -0.10 7.36 3.78
CA LEU A 36 -0.30 6.32 2.77
C LEU A 36 -0.65 4.98 3.42
N ALA A 37 -0.05 4.64 4.56
CA ALA A 37 -0.39 3.42 5.31
C ALA A 37 -1.84 3.45 5.80
N VAL A 38 -2.29 4.59 6.34
CA VAL A 38 -3.68 4.81 6.75
C VAL A 38 -4.63 4.71 5.55
N ALA A 39 -4.29 5.35 4.43
CA ALA A 39 -5.10 5.31 3.21
C ALA A 39 -5.28 3.88 2.69
N VAL A 40 -4.18 3.11 2.63
CA VAL A 40 -4.20 1.72 2.17
C VAL A 40 -4.94 0.81 3.15
N ALA A 41 -4.81 1.02 4.47
CA ALA A 41 -5.55 0.25 5.48
C ALA A 41 -7.06 0.45 5.37
N VAL A 42 -7.51 1.71 5.24
CA VAL A 42 -8.95 2.02 5.07
C VAL A 42 -9.47 1.47 3.74
N ALA A 43 -8.72 1.62 2.65
CA ALA A 43 -9.10 1.07 1.36
C ALA A 43 -9.18 -0.47 1.38
N SER A 44 -8.22 -1.14 2.02
CA SER A 44 -8.20 -2.59 2.22
C SER A 44 -9.44 -3.06 3.00
N ALA A 45 -9.77 -2.41 4.11
CA ALA A 45 -10.95 -2.72 4.91
C ALA A 45 -12.26 -2.47 4.14
N TYR A 46 -12.32 -1.40 3.34
CA TYR A 46 -13.51 -1.10 2.53
C TYR A 46 -13.71 -2.10 1.37
N LEU A 47 -12.62 -2.50 0.73
CA LEU A 47 -12.65 -3.41 -0.43
C LEU A 47 -12.67 -4.90 -0.05
N ASP A 48 -12.53 -5.21 1.24
CA ASP A 48 -12.42 -6.57 1.77
C ASP A 48 -11.28 -7.38 1.11
N ILE A 49 -10.12 -6.74 0.96
CA ILE A 49 -8.92 -7.33 0.34
C ILE A 49 -7.75 -7.22 1.31
N ALA A 50 -7.25 -8.35 1.78
CA ALA A 50 -6.10 -8.41 2.66
C ALA A 50 -4.82 -7.91 1.97
N LEU A 51 -4.00 -7.17 2.73
CA LEU A 51 -2.67 -6.77 2.30
C LEU A 51 -1.66 -7.90 2.52
N PRO A 52 -0.59 -7.99 1.70
CA PRO A 52 0.49 -8.95 1.96
C PRO A 52 1.10 -8.74 3.35
N MET A 53 1.27 -9.81 4.13
CA MET A 53 1.79 -9.72 5.51
C MET A 53 3.22 -9.19 5.61
N ASN A 54 3.98 -9.29 4.51
CA ASN A 54 5.37 -8.87 4.37
C ASN A 54 5.51 -7.52 3.64
N ALA A 55 4.43 -6.74 3.55
CA ALA A 55 4.42 -5.40 2.98
C ALA A 55 4.62 -4.29 4.01
N VAL A 56 5.40 -3.27 3.64
CA VAL A 56 5.49 -1.99 4.33
C VAL A 56 4.94 -0.88 3.42
N VAL A 57 4.20 0.07 3.99
CA VAL A 57 3.62 1.20 3.26
C VAL A 57 4.14 2.50 3.86
N ILE A 58 4.77 3.35 3.04
CA ILE A 58 5.44 4.57 3.51
C ILE A 58 5.20 5.69 2.51
N GLY A 59 4.57 6.78 2.92
CA GLY A 59 4.40 7.96 2.06
C GLY A 59 3.40 8.97 2.62
N GLU A 60 3.52 10.21 2.16
CA GLU A 60 2.56 11.28 2.43
C GLU A 60 1.49 11.32 1.34
N VAL A 61 0.25 11.62 1.72
CA VAL A 61 -0.88 11.75 0.79
C VAL A 61 -1.30 13.21 0.71
N GLY A 62 -1.15 13.82 -0.46
CA GLY A 62 -1.63 15.18 -0.71
C GLY A 62 -3.14 15.24 -0.92
N LEU A 63 -3.71 16.43 -0.71
CA LEU A 63 -5.16 16.68 -0.87
C LEU A 63 -5.68 16.48 -2.30
N VAL A 64 -4.79 16.57 -3.29
CA VAL A 64 -5.13 16.33 -4.70
C VAL A 64 -5.01 14.84 -5.08
N GLY A 65 -4.59 13.98 -4.15
CA GLY A 65 -4.40 12.54 -4.36
C GLY A 65 -3.02 12.17 -4.90
N ASP A 66 -2.06 13.11 -4.86
CA ASP A 66 -0.66 12.83 -5.16
C ASP A 66 0.04 12.16 -3.97
N LEU A 67 1.08 11.37 -4.28
CA LEU A 67 1.90 10.70 -3.28
C LEU A 67 3.26 11.38 -3.19
N ARG A 68 3.68 11.75 -1.99
CA ARG A 68 4.90 12.52 -1.76
C ARG A 68 5.89 11.74 -0.91
N ARG A 69 7.17 11.83 -1.29
CA ARG A 69 8.28 11.24 -0.53
C ARG A 69 8.42 11.94 0.81
N VAL A 70 8.82 11.17 1.82
CA VAL A 70 9.09 11.68 3.16
C VAL A 70 10.58 11.69 3.47
N THR A 71 10.94 12.44 4.51
CA THR A 71 12.31 12.50 5.02
C THR A 71 12.80 11.13 5.50
N GLY A 72 14.03 10.79 5.12
CA GLY A 72 14.71 9.57 5.56
C GLY A 72 14.21 8.29 4.88
N MET A 73 13.71 8.36 3.65
CA MET A 73 13.17 7.20 2.93
C MET A 73 14.16 6.02 2.87
N ASP A 74 15.43 6.26 2.54
CA ASP A 74 16.47 5.22 2.48
C ASP A 74 16.61 4.47 3.81
N ARG A 75 16.67 5.21 4.92
CA ARG A 75 16.81 4.65 6.27
C ARG A 75 15.59 3.82 6.65
N ARG A 76 14.38 4.30 6.33
CA ARG A 76 13.13 3.59 6.62
C ARG A 76 13.03 2.29 5.81
N LEU A 77 13.41 2.32 4.53
CA LEU A 77 13.43 1.13 3.68
C LEU A 77 14.50 0.12 4.10
N ALA A 78 15.68 0.58 4.49
CA ALA A 78 16.74 -0.29 5.03
C ALA A 78 16.28 -0.98 6.32
N GLU A 79 15.61 -0.25 7.21
CA GLU A 79 15.07 -0.82 8.45
C GLU A 79 13.93 -1.80 8.18
N ALA A 80 13.03 -1.51 7.23
CA ALA A 80 11.99 -2.43 6.82
C ALA A 80 12.57 -3.74 6.27
N ALA A 81 13.58 -3.66 5.40
CA ALA A 81 14.29 -4.84 4.90
C ALA A 81 14.98 -5.61 6.04
N ARG A 82 15.60 -4.92 7.00
CA ARG A 82 16.22 -5.53 8.18
C ARG A 82 15.21 -6.30 9.05
N LEU A 83 13.97 -5.82 9.13
CA LEU A 83 12.86 -6.47 9.86
C LEU A 83 12.19 -7.60 9.07
N GLY A 84 12.62 -7.86 7.83
CA GLY A 84 12.12 -8.97 7.00
C GLY A 84 10.92 -8.63 6.13
N PHE A 85 10.55 -7.34 6.00
CA PHE A 85 9.63 -6.93 4.95
C PHE A 85 10.30 -7.12 3.60
N ASN A 86 9.55 -7.60 2.61
CA ASN A 86 10.03 -7.87 1.26
C ASN A 86 9.17 -7.19 0.17
N ILE A 87 8.13 -6.45 0.57
CA ILE A 87 7.31 -5.65 -0.33
C ILE A 87 7.26 -4.23 0.24
N ALA A 88 7.56 -3.24 -0.59
CA ALA A 88 7.45 -1.83 -0.21
C ALA A 88 6.49 -1.09 -1.14
N VAL A 89 5.47 -0.44 -0.57
CA VAL A 89 4.57 0.47 -1.26
C VAL A 89 4.98 1.90 -0.90
N VAL A 90 5.53 2.60 -1.89
CA VAL A 90 6.14 3.93 -1.71
C VAL A 90 5.78 4.87 -2.86
N PRO A 91 5.83 6.19 -2.64
CA PRO A 91 5.66 7.20 -3.69
C PRO A 91 6.61 6.97 -4.88
N PRO A 92 6.19 7.32 -6.10
CA PRO A 92 7.05 7.31 -7.27
C PRO A 92 8.36 8.08 -7.04
N GLY A 93 9.45 7.59 -7.62
CA GLY A 93 10.78 8.19 -7.47
C GLY A 93 11.42 7.96 -6.09
N SER A 94 10.83 7.12 -5.23
CA SER A 94 11.50 6.65 -4.01
C SER A 94 12.71 5.76 -4.35
N PRO A 95 13.75 5.76 -3.51
CA PRO A 95 14.93 4.91 -3.71
C PRO A 95 14.54 3.43 -3.78
N ALA A 96 15.32 2.66 -4.56
CA ALA A 96 15.15 1.22 -4.64
C ALA A 96 15.33 0.61 -3.25
N CYS A 97 14.39 -0.27 -2.85
CA CYS A 97 14.50 -0.95 -1.58
C CYS A 97 15.72 -1.91 -1.61
N PRO A 98 16.51 -2.04 -0.53
CA PRO A 98 17.67 -2.92 -0.51
C PRO A 98 17.30 -4.39 -0.83
N ARG A 99 18.27 -5.15 -1.36
CA ARG A 99 18.12 -6.57 -1.78
C ARG A 99 17.27 -7.36 -0.78
N GLY A 100 16.19 -7.97 -1.28
CA GLY A 100 15.20 -8.69 -0.48
C GLY A 100 13.79 -8.13 -0.64
N CYS A 101 13.64 -6.84 -0.93
CA CYS A 101 12.35 -6.23 -1.20
C CYS A 101 12.06 -6.11 -2.71
N ALA A 102 11.03 -6.79 -3.20
CA ALA A 102 10.46 -6.49 -4.50
C ALA A 102 9.70 -5.14 -4.40
N PRO A 103 9.98 -4.16 -5.27
CA PRO A 103 9.08 -3.03 -5.39
C PRO A 103 7.73 -3.55 -5.90
N SER A 104 6.67 -3.39 -5.11
CA SER A 104 5.30 -3.52 -5.64
C SER A 104 5.15 -2.48 -6.76
N PRO A 105 4.43 -2.76 -7.86
CA PRO A 105 4.22 -1.77 -8.91
C PRO A 105 3.84 -0.44 -8.28
N SER A 106 4.70 0.57 -8.49
CA SER A 106 4.51 1.92 -7.98
C SER A 106 3.06 2.31 -8.22
N ILE A 107 2.35 2.74 -7.16
CA ILE A 107 0.99 3.26 -7.30
C ILE A 107 1.11 4.55 -8.11
N THR A 108 1.11 4.42 -9.43
CA THR A 108 1.20 5.53 -10.36
C THR A 108 -0.14 6.23 -10.34
N SER A 109 -0.17 7.39 -9.68
CA SER A 109 -1.25 8.35 -9.82
C SER A 109 -1.43 8.66 -11.32
N GLY A 110 -2.56 8.26 -11.87
CA GLY A 110 -3.03 8.69 -13.19
C GLY A 110 -3.21 7.56 -14.21
N ARG A 111 -4.42 7.00 -14.28
CA ARG A 111 -5.28 6.94 -15.50
C ARG A 111 -6.56 6.15 -15.22
N HIS A 112 -7.70 6.81 -15.43
CA HIS A 112 -9.04 6.25 -15.65
C HIS A 112 -9.59 5.20 -14.66
N TYR A 113 -10.18 5.65 -13.55
CA TYR A 113 -11.39 4.98 -13.04
C TYR A 113 -12.59 5.48 -13.85
N GLY A 114 -12.66 5.02 -15.10
CA GLY A 114 -13.87 5.12 -15.91
C GLY A 114 -14.94 4.18 -15.36
N HIS A 115 -16.17 4.67 -15.33
CA HIS A 115 -17.36 3.89 -15.02
C HIS A 115 -17.38 2.55 -15.77
N SER A 116 -16.99 1.46 -15.11
CA SER A 116 -17.40 0.12 -15.48
C SER A 116 -17.52 -0.71 -14.21
N LYS A 117 -18.72 -1.24 -14.00
CA LYS A 117 -18.99 -2.31 -13.05
C LYS A 117 -17.98 -3.44 -13.34
N THR A 118 -17.36 -3.97 -12.27
CA THR A 118 -16.53 -5.18 -12.33
C THR A 118 -15.17 -5.03 -13.03
N SER A 119 -14.27 -4.20 -12.49
CA SER A 119 -12.83 -4.36 -12.76
C SER A 119 -12.12 -4.75 -11.46
N ARG A 120 -11.70 -6.01 -11.43
CA ARG A 120 -10.72 -6.55 -10.48
C ARG A 120 -9.55 -5.56 -10.41
N LEU A 121 -9.16 -5.17 -9.19
CA LEU A 121 -7.78 -4.72 -8.95
C LEU A 121 -6.84 -5.70 -9.68
N PRO A 122 -5.75 -5.23 -10.31
CA PRO A 122 -4.82 -6.13 -10.97
C PRO A 122 -4.44 -7.20 -9.95
N ALA A 123 -4.76 -8.45 -10.29
CA ALA A 123 -4.40 -9.58 -9.45
C ALA A 123 -2.91 -9.44 -9.16
N ILE A 124 -2.57 -9.33 -7.88
CA ILE A 124 -1.19 -9.48 -7.43
C ILE A 124 -0.86 -10.92 -7.78
N ASN A 125 -0.27 -11.14 -8.96
CA ASN A 125 0.10 -12.48 -9.39
C ASN A 125 1.08 -13.03 -8.34
N PRO A 126 0.84 -14.24 -7.79
CA PRO A 126 1.79 -14.86 -6.90
C PRO A 126 3.12 -14.99 -7.64
N ILE A 127 4.21 -14.68 -6.92
CA ILE A 127 5.58 -14.78 -7.42
C ILE A 127 5.76 -16.23 -7.89
N THR A 128 5.87 -16.41 -9.21
CA THR A 128 6.32 -17.69 -9.76
C THR A 128 7.80 -17.79 -9.44
N ASP A 129 8.23 -18.95 -8.93
CA ASP A 129 9.65 -19.25 -8.90
C ASP A 129 10.19 -19.26 -10.35
N ASN A 130 11.52 -19.21 -10.50
CA ASN A 130 12.17 -19.20 -11.81
C ASN A 130 12.01 -20.53 -12.60
N SER A 131 11.06 -21.40 -12.22
CA SER A 131 10.75 -22.68 -12.89
C SER A 131 9.36 -22.71 -13.54
N GLY A 132 8.55 -21.67 -13.42
CA GLY A 132 7.28 -21.54 -14.15
C GLY A 132 6.20 -22.56 -13.76
N ARG A 133 6.22 -23.06 -12.52
CA ARG A 133 5.14 -23.92 -11.98
C ARG A 133 4.48 -23.29 -10.75
N PRO A 134 3.15 -23.37 -10.63
CA PRO A 134 2.46 -22.92 -9.42
C PRO A 134 2.82 -23.83 -8.22
N GLU A 135 3.22 -23.23 -7.09
CA GLU A 135 3.45 -23.89 -5.79
C GLU A 135 2.12 -24.34 -5.14
N GLU A 136 1.43 -25.28 -5.77
CA GLU A 136 0.34 -26.01 -5.14
C GLU A 136 0.87 -27.43 -4.86
N ASN A 137 1.03 -27.76 -3.57
CA ASN A 137 1.45 -29.04 -2.96
C ASN A 137 2.79 -29.03 -2.21
N ARG A 138 2.97 -28.13 -1.23
CA ARG A 138 4.14 -28.22 -0.34
C ARG A 138 3.88 -28.20 1.17
N TRP A 139 2.75 -28.68 1.67
CA TRP A 139 2.69 -29.10 3.09
C TRP A 139 1.89 -30.41 3.23
N PRO A 140 2.32 -31.31 4.15
CA PRO A 140 1.72 -32.63 4.37
C PRO A 140 0.33 -32.58 5.02
#